data_AF-M5RVE7-F1
#
_entry.id   AF-M5RVE7-F1
#
_cell.length_a   1.000
_cell.length_b   1.000
_cell.length_c   1.000
_cell.angle_alpha   90.00
_cell.angle_beta   90.00
_cell.angle_gamma   90.00
#
_symmetry.space_group_name_H-M   'P 1'
#
loop_
_entity.id
_entity.type
_entity.pdbx_description
1 polymer ?
#
loop_
_entity_poly.entity_id
_entity_poly.type
_entity_poly.pdbx_seq_one_letter_code
_entity_poly.pdbx_strand_id
1 'polypeptide(L)'
;MKSSQTTAKTDSAARHGQRSVMSRLVLGCVLMAGLATSVGCFVPIYSSRPERRVQQLLYTSEDLRSLVDEWERFWFLDSPSHMTPIRTHGGVL
;
A
#
# COMPACT_ATOMS: atom_id res chain seq x y z
N MET A 1 -21.46 21.25 -51.88
CA MET A 1 -21.43 21.35 -50.39
C MET A 1 -21.12 20.00 -49.70
N LYS A 2 -20.02 19.32 -50.05
CA LYS A 2 -19.59 18.04 -49.40
C LYS A 2 -18.15 18.06 -48.86
N SER A 3 -17.39 19.15 -49.08
CA SER A 3 -15.96 19.25 -48.73
C SER A 3 -15.70 19.46 -47.23
N SER A 4 -16.67 19.96 -46.47
CA SER A 4 -16.45 20.36 -45.06
C SER A 4 -16.69 19.24 -44.05
N GLN A 5 -17.29 18.11 -44.47
CA GLN A 5 -17.64 17.01 -43.56
C GLN A 5 -16.51 15.97 -43.38
N THR A 6 -15.53 15.94 -44.28
CA THR A 6 -14.40 15.00 -44.24
C THR A 6 -13.30 15.40 -43.26
N THR A 7 -13.14 16.69 -42.94
CA THR A 7 -12.13 17.16 -41.98
C THR A 7 -12.57 16.95 -40.52
N ALA A 8 -13.84 17.22 -40.19
CA ALA A 8 -14.36 17.08 -38.83
C ALA A 8 -14.36 15.64 -38.28
N LYS A 9 -14.54 14.64 -39.17
CA LYS A 9 -14.56 13.22 -38.78
C LYS A 9 -13.16 12.70 -38.42
N THR A 10 -12.13 13.20 -39.10
CA THR A 10 -10.73 12.83 -38.89
C THR A 10 -10.18 13.39 -37.58
N ASP A 11 -10.55 14.63 -37.23
CA ASP A 11 -10.16 15.28 -35.96
C ASP A 11 -10.80 14.61 -34.72
N SER A 12 -12.04 14.12 -34.85
CA SER A 12 -12.74 13.45 -33.75
C SER A 12 -12.14 12.08 -33.42
N ALA A 13 -11.66 11.35 -34.42
CA ALA A 13 -10.98 10.06 -34.25
C ALA A 13 -9.60 10.23 -33.58
N ALA A 14 -8.82 11.23 -34.00
CA ALA A 14 -7.54 11.56 -33.38
C ALA A 14 -7.69 11.96 -31.89
N ARG A 15 -8.69 12.79 -31.56
CA ARG A 15 -9.00 13.16 -30.17
C ARG A 15 -9.42 11.98 -29.31
N HIS A 16 -10.10 10.98 -29.88
CA HIS A 16 -10.51 9.79 -29.13
C HIS A 16 -9.32 8.87 -28.81
N GLY A 17 -8.43 8.64 -29.80
CA GLY A 17 -7.17 7.93 -29.58
C GLY A 17 -6.30 8.61 -28.52
N GLN A 18 -6.15 9.93 -28.61
CA GLN A 18 -5.34 10.74 -27.70
C GLN A 18 -5.88 10.75 -26.25
N ARG A 19 -7.21 10.71 -26.05
CA ARG A 19 -7.84 10.57 -24.74
C ARG A 19 -7.53 9.23 -24.07
N SER A 20 -7.51 8.15 -24.84
CA SER A 20 -7.21 6.81 -24.32
C SER A 20 -5.75 6.68 -23.88
N VAL A 21 -4.82 7.28 -24.62
CA VAL A 21 -3.39 7.30 -24.28
C VAL A 21 -3.15 8.16 -23.05
N MET A 22 -3.76 9.35 -22.98
CA MET A 22 -3.63 10.23 -21.83
C MET A 22 -4.15 9.57 -20.53
N SER A 23 -5.31 8.91 -20.59
CA SER A 23 -5.88 8.21 -19.42
C SER A 23 -4.95 7.09 -18.92
N ARG A 24 -4.34 6.32 -19.83
CA ARG A 24 -3.38 5.27 -19.48
C ARG A 24 -2.09 5.83 -18.86
N LEU A 25 -1.59 6.94 -19.38
CA LEU A 25 -0.41 7.62 -18.82
C LEU A 25 -0.69 8.18 -17.42
N VAL A 26 -1.84 8.82 -17.22
CA VAL A 26 -2.24 9.33 -15.91
C VAL A 26 -2.39 8.19 -14.90
N LEU A 27 -3.06 7.09 -15.27
CA LEU A 27 -3.21 5.93 -14.40
C LEU A 27 -1.85 5.30 -14.06
N GLY A 28 -0.95 5.18 -15.04
CA GLY A 28 0.41 4.68 -14.84
C GLY A 28 1.22 5.56 -13.89
N CYS A 29 1.16 6.88 -14.04
CA CYS A 29 1.84 7.82 -13.15
C CYS A 29 1.29 7.75 -11.72
N VAL A 30 -0.03 7.65 -11.55
CA VAL A 30 -0.66 7.54 -10.21
C VAL A 30 -0.25 6.24 -9.52
N LEU A 31 -0.25 5.12 -10.24
CA LEU A 31 0.21 3.84 -9.69
C LEU A 31 1.69 3.89 -9.29
N MET A 32 2.54 4.45 -10.15
CA MET A 32 3.97 4.60 -9.84
C MET A 32 4.21 5.51 -8.64
N ALA A 33 3.47 6.62 -8.54
CA ALA A 33 3.56 7.52 -7.38
C ALA A 33 3.13 6.81 -6.09
N GLY A 34 2.00 6.09 -6.11
CA GLY A 34 1.52 5.34 -4.95
C GLY A 34 2.51 4.28 -4.47
N LEU A 35 3.11 3.54 -5.39
CA LEU A 35 4.15 2.56 -5.09
C LEU A 35 5.44 3.21 -4.57
N ALA A 36 5.90 4.29 -5.19
CA ALA A 36 7.11 5.00 -4.77
C ALA A 36 7.01 5.61 -3.37
N THR A 37 5.80 5.96 -2.91
CA THR A 37 5.57 6.47 -1.55
C THR A 37 5.38 5.39 -0.50
N SER A 38 4.96 4.18 -0.87
CA SER A 38 4.69 3.11 0.09
C SER A 38 5.95 2.36 0.51
N VAL A 39 6.91 2.20 -0.42
CA VAL A 39 8.27 1.77 -0.09
C VAL A 39 9.07 3.01 0.27
N GLY A 40 9.63 3.10 1.48
CA GLY A 40 10.31 4.30 2.01
C GLY A 40 11.61 4.69 1.29
N CYS A 41 11.70 4.57 -0.03
CA CYS A 41 12.88 4.87 -0.84
C CYS A 41 13.00 6.35 -1.24
N PHE A 42 11.95 7.16 -1.05
CA PHE A 42 12.00 8.59 -1.39
C PHE A 42 12.64 9.47 -0.30
N VAL A 43 12.50 9.11 0.98
CA VAL A 43 13.04 9.86 2.13
C VAL A 43 13.59 8.89 3.18
N PRO A 44 14.75 9.17 3.80
CA PRO A 44 15.22 8.38 4.92
C PRO A 44 14.19 8.39 6.07
N ILE A 45 13.64 7.23 6.40
CA ILE A 45 12.64 7.06 7.47
C ILE A 45 13.25 7.23 8.88
N TYR A 46 14.56 6.97 9.02
CA TYR A 46 15.27 7.04 10.30
C TYR A 46 16.28 8.18 10.35
N SER A 47 16.58 8.64 11.56
CA SER A 47 17.57 9.68 11.81
C SER A 47 18.96 9.28 11.28
N SER A 48 19.73 10.28 10.84
CA SER A 48 21.15 10.12 10.47
C SER A 48 22.06 9.92 11.69
N ARG A 49 21.61 10.34 12.88
CA ARG A 49 22.37 10.17 14.13
C ARG A 49 22.21 8.73 14.64
N PRO A 50 23.32 7.99 14.86
CA PRO A 50 23.25 6.56 15.20
C PRO A 50 22.55 6.31 16.54
N GLU A 51 22.72 7.20 17.52
CA GLU A 51 22.15 7.07 18.86
C GLU A 51 20.61 7.08 18.82
N ARG A 52 20.04 7.94 17.96
CA ARG A 52 18.59 8.06 17.76
C ARG A 52 18.05 6.97 16.84
N ARG A 53 18.84 6.56 15.84
CA ARG A 53 18.46 5.50 14.89
C ARG A 53 18.27 4.15 15.59
N VAL A 54 19.16 3.78 16.51
CA VAL A 54 19.05 2.51 17.22
C VAL A 54 17.75 2.43 18.02
N GLN A 55 17.38 3.52 18.71
CA GLN A 55 16.09 3.59 19.42
C GLN A 55 14.90 3.44 18.48
N GLN A 56 14.91 4.14 17.34
CA GLN A 56 13.83 4.02 16.34
C GLN A 56 13.70 2.60 15.78
N LEU A 57 14.83 1.94 15.50
CA LEU A 57 14.84 0.56 15.01
C LEU A 57 14.35 -0.44 16.07
N LEU A 58 14.72 -0.23 17.34
CA LEU A 58 14.25 -1.07 18.44
C LEU A 58 12.72 -1.00 18.54
N TYR A 59 12.15 0.21 18.63
CA TYR A 59 10.69 0.39 18.71
C TYR A 59 9.96 -0.16 17.48
N THR A 60 10.44 0.14 16.27
CA THR A 60 9.87 -0.45 15.04
C THR A 60 9.89 -1.98 15.10
N SER A 61 10.99 -2.58 15.56
CA SER A 61 11.10 -4.04 15.58
C SER A 61 10.20 -4.68 16.64
N GLU A 62 9.93 -4.00 17.74
CA GLU A 62 8.99 -4.43 18.77
C GLU A 62 7.56 -4.34 18.25
N ASP A 63 7.18 -3.20 17.67
CA ASP A 63 5.87 -3.00 17.04
C ASP A 63 5.60 -4.07 15.97
N LEU A 64 6.56 -4.34 15.09
CA LEU A 64 6.42 -5.35 14.04
C LEU A 64 6.21 -6.78 14.59
N ARG A 65 6.79 -7.12 15.74
CA ARG A 65 6.53 -8.41 16.39
C ARG A 65 5.12 -8.45 16.98
N SER A 66 4.72 -7.40 17.70
CA SER A 66 3.37 -7.31 18.27
C SER A 66 2.26 -7.28 17.23
N LEU A 67 2.55 -6.78 16.02
CA LEU A 67 1.58 -6.70 14.93
C LEU A 67 1.07 -8.09 14.51
N VAL A 68 1.92 -9.12 14.62
CA VAL A 68 1.53 -10.51 14.31
C VAL A 68 0.51 -11.01 15.32
N ASP A 69 0.76 -10.79 16.61
CA ASP A 69 -0.17 -11.18 17.68
C ASP A 69 -1.50 -10.45 17.54
N GLU A 70 -1.47 -9.15 17.19
CA GLU A 70 -2.69 -8.39 16.92
C GLU A 70 -3.42 -8.90 15.67
N TRP A 71 -2.70 -9.34 14.65
CA TRP A 71 -3.29 -9.87 13.43
C TRP A 71 -4.06 -11.16 13.69
N GLU A 72 -3.48 -12.07 14.48
CA GLU A 72 -4.15 -13.29 14.92
C GLU A 72 -5.39 -12.99 15.77
N ARG A 73 -5.29 -11.99 16.66
CA ARG A 73 -6.42 -11.54 17.46
C ARG A 73 -7.53 -10.89 16.64
N PHE A 74 -7.19 -10.04 15.66
CA PHE A 74 -8.15 -9.36 14.78
C PHE A 74 -9.02 -10.36 14.00
N TRP A 75 -8.39 -11.44 13.51
CA TRP A 75 -9.08 -12.51 12.80
C TRP A 75 -9.63 -13.61 13.71
N PHE A 76 -9.58 -13.43 15.03
CA PHE A 76 -10.02 -14.40 16.03
C PHE A 76 -9.36 -15.79 15.91
N LEU A 77 -8.14 -15.87 15.35
CA LEU A 77 -7.38 -17.13 15.28
C LEU A 77 -6.86 -17.56 16.67
N ASP A 78 -6.71 -16.62 17.60
CA ASP A 78 -6.31 -16.88 18.99
C ASP A 78 -7.48 -17.36 19.88
N SER A 79 -8.58 -17.85 19.29
CA SER A 79 -9.68 -18.40 20.09
C SER A 79 -9.25 -19.72 20.75
N PRO A 80 -9.39 -19.87 22.08
CA PRO A 80 -8.97 -21.09 22.74
C PRO A 80 -9.81 -22.27 22.25
N SER A 81 -9.17 -23.31 21.73
CA SER A 81 -9.86 -24.52 21.31
C SER A 81 -10.55 -25.20 22.51
N HIS A 82 -11.86 -25.38 22.45
CA HIS A 82 -12.62 -26.08 23.49
C HIS A 82 -12.32 -27.60 23.58
N MET A 83 -11.40 -28.12 22.76
CA MET A 83 -11.06 -29.55 22.65
C MET A 83 -9.77 -29.95 23.37
N THR A 84 -9.04 -29.00 23.95
CA THR A 84 -7.91 -29.31 24.85
C THR A 84 -8.16 -28.67 26.21
N PRO A 85 -8.08 -29.40 27.32
CA PRO A 85 -8.24 -28.84 28.66
C PRO A 85 -6.96 -28.08 29.07
N ILE A 86 -6.48 -27.17 28.21
CA ILE A 86 -5.46 -26.21 28.57
C ILE A 86 -6.16 -25.06 29.30
N ARG A 87 -5.68 -24.80 30.51
CA ARG A 87 -6.30 -23.91 31.50
C ARG A 87 -6.38 -22.48 30.94
N THR A 88 -7.57 -22.05 30.52
CA THR A 88 -7.90 -20.63 30.25
C THR A 88 -8.04 -19.81 31.53
N HIS A 89 -7.23 -20.10 32.56
CA HIS A 89 -7.15 -19.30 33.78
C HIS A 89 -5.74 -18.75 33.86
N GLY A 90 -5.64 -17.41 33.87
CA GLY A 90 -4.41 -16.63 33.75
C GLY A 90 -3.31 -17.06 34.71
N GLY A 91 -2.52 -18.04 34.26
CA GLY A 91 -1.29 -18.50 34.88
C GLY A 91 -0.14 -18.09 33.98
N VAL A 92 0.56 -17.06 34.43
CA VAL A 92 1.81 -16.49 33.92
C VAL A 92 2.87 -17.58 33.65
N LEU A 93 3.60 -17.44 32.54
CA LEU A 93 5.01 -17.86 32.43
C LEU A 93 5.90 -16.63 32.63
#